data_AF-A0A9W9C1B4-F1
#
_entry.id   AF-A0A9W9C1B4-F1
#
_cell.length_a   1.000
_cell.length_b   1.000
_cell.length_c   1.000
_cell.angle_alpha   90.00
_cell.angle_beta   90.00
_cell.angle_gamma   90.00
#
_symmetry.space_group_name_H-M   'P 1'
#
loop_
_entity.id
_entity.type
_entity.pdbx_description
1 polymer ?
#
loop_
_entity_poly.entity_id
_entity_poly.type
_entity_poly.pdbx_seq_one_letter_code
_entity_poly.pdbx_strand_id
1 'polypeptide(L)'
;MPQLIPEGLQIPPGVDARQFLLSMPAMSPDQIPRGADMTMTPDGPDQIWFLVPLIIAEIAMGYQMVKWGAGVHQWQITLGQLFNQLYWANVAQIIYCPLSFVVKMAILMQYLRLFAPSRSGNKFMWYGAWGTIIATFIVYTFFTFWTMFYCRPRRMIWDKLTPDGKCYDVNDIILSQGAFNMACDVVILFLPTLSLWQLNVPLARKMFITLLFATGLM
;
A
#
# COMPACT_ATOMS: atom_id res chain seq x y z
N MET A 1 -0.36 33.78 -4.01
CA MET A 1 -1.38 32.80 -3.55
C MET A 1 -2.46 33.58 -2.79
N PRO A 2 -3.46 34.16 -3.47
CA PRO A 2 -4.71 34.50 -2.81
C PRO A 2 -5.67 33.29 -2.90
N GLN A 3 -6.68 33.21 -2.04
CA GLN A 3 -7.82 32.25 -2.05
C GLN A 3 -7.90 31.24 -0.89
N LEU A 4 -7.51 31.63 0.32
CA LEU A 4 -8.09 31.04 1.55
C LEU A 4 -8.47 32.13 2.55
N ILE A 5 -9.15 33.17 2.05
CA ILE A 5 -9.89 34.10 2.92
C ILE A 5 -11.36 33.72 2.74
N PRO A 6 -12.05 33.24 3.78
CA PRO A 6 -13.49 32.97 3.72
C PRO A 6 -14.22 34.23 3.22
N GLU A 7 -15.12 34.09 2.26
CA GLU A 7 -15.99 35.19 1.82
C GLU A 7 -16.71 35.77 3.04
N GLY A 8 -16.33 36.99 3.45
CA GLY A 8 -16.90 37.69 4.60
C GLY A 8 -15.92 38.10 5.71
N LEU A 9 -14.64 37.69 5.65
CA LEU A 9 -13.67 38.07 6.69
C LEU A 9 -13.18 39.53 6.49
N GLN A 10 -13.84 40.47 7.16
CA GLN A 10 -13.37 41.85 7.26
C GLN A 10 -12.26 41.95 8.31
N ILE A 11 -11.01 42.13 7.88
CA ILE A 11 -9.89 42.42 8.78
C ILE A 11 -10.02 43.89 9.20
N PRO A 12 -10.11 44.21 10.50
CA PRO A 12 -10.21 45.60 10.96
C PRO A 12 -8.96 46.41 10.52
N PRO A 13 -9.13 47.67 10.11
CA PRO A 13 -8.03 48.48 9.60
C PRO A 13 -7.00 48.75 10.71
N GLY A 14 -5.73 48.45 10.43
CA GLY A 14 -4.61 48.67 11.36
C GLY A 14 -4.10 47.41 12.09
N VAL A 15 -4.67 46.23 11.82
CA VAL A 15 -4.22 44.96 12.42
C VAL A 15 -3.38 44.15 11.43
N ASP A 16 -2.23 43.64 11.88
CA ASP A 16 -1.41 42.72 11.10
C ASP A 16 -2.18 41.40 10.89
N ALA A 17 -2.49 41.11 9.63
CA ALA A 17 -3.25 39.92 9.23
C ALA A 17 -2.65 38.62 9.77
N ARG A 18 -1.32 38.55 9.92
CA ARG A 18 -0.62 37.36 10.40
C ARG A 18 -0.89 37.11 11.88
N GLN A 19 -0.94 38.18 12.68
CA GLN A 19 -1.19 38.10 14.12
C GLN A 19 -2.67 37.86 14.42
N PHE A 20 -3.57 38.41 13.58
CA PHE A 20 -5.00 38.15 13.63
C PHE A 20 -5.33 36.67 13.35
N LEU A 21 -4.75 36.09 12.29
CA LEU A 21 -4.93 34.68 11.94
C LEU A 21 -4.41 33.71 13.01
N LEU A 22 -3.32 34.06 13.70
CA LEU A 22 -2.77 33.26 14.81
C LEU A 22 -3.60 33.35 16.10
N SER A 23 -4.43 34.38 16.24
CA SER A 23 -5.31 34.58 17.39
C SER A 23 -6.69 33.95 17.23
N MET A 24 -7.01 33.43 16.04
CA MET A 24 -8.27 32.73 15.80
C MET A 24 -8.31 31.44 16.63
N PRO A 25 -9.36 31.21 17.43
CA PRO A 25 -9.52 29.94 18.14
C PRO A 25 -9.59 28.80 17.11
N ALA A 26 -8.98 27.66 17.45
CA ALA A 26 -9.13 26.44 16.65
C ALA A 26 -10.63 26.18 16.40
N MET A 27 -10.98 25.92 15.15
CA MET A 27 -12.37 25.79 14.71
C MET A 27 -13.06 24.67 15.52
N SER A 28 -14.09 25.04 16.30
CA SER A 28 -14.93 24.08 17.03
C SER A 28 -15.56 23.08 16.04
N PRO A 29 -15.66 21.78 16.38
CA PRO A 29 -16.24 20.75 15.50
C PRO A 29 -17.62 21.10 14.91
N ASP A 30 -18.38 21.93 15.61
CA ASP A 30 -19.74 22.36 15.23
C ASP A 30 -19.78 23.36 14.06
N GLN A 31 -18.64 23.94 13.70
CA GLN A 31 -18.49 24.92 12.62
C GLN A 31 -18.06 24.27 11.28
N ILE A 32 -17.90 22.95 11.24
CA ILE A 32 -17.59 22.23 10.00
C ILE A 32 -18.81 22.30 9.07
N PRO A 33 -18.68 22.84 7.83
CA PRO A 33 -19.80 22.90 6.89
C PRO A 33 -20.43 21.53 6.68
N ARG A 34 -21.76 21.43 6.71
CA ARG A 34 -22.50 20.22 6.33
C ARG A 34 -22.28 19.96 4.83
N GLY A 35 -21.25 19.18 4.52
CA GLY A 35 -20.76 18.94 3.15
C GLY A 35 -19.26 19.18 2.96
N ALA A 36 -18.54 19.64 3.98
CA ALA A 36 -17.09 19.55 3.99
C ALA A 36 -16.71 18.07 3.96
N ASP A 37 -15.96 17.68 2.94
CA ASP A 37 -15.48 16.32 2.76
C ASP A 37 -14.51 15.97 3.90
N MET A 38 -15.04 15.38 4.97
CA MET A 38 -14.27 14.95 6.15
C MET A 38 -13.28 13.82 5.83
N THR A 39 -13.25 13.29 4.60
CA THR A 39 -12.23 12.32 4.18
C THR A 39 -10.83 12.94 4.04
N MET A 40 -10.72 14.28 4.11
CA MET A 40 -9.47 15.02 4.00
C MET A 40 -8.88 15.47 5.35
N THR A 41 -9.29 14.89 6.48
CA THR A 41 -8.57 15.06 7.76
C THR A 41 -7.53 13.95 7.94
N PRO A 42 -6.34 14.25 8.49
CA PRO A 42 -5.35 13.24 8.90
C PRO A 42 -5.91 12.19 9.87
N ASP A 43 -7.00 12.51 10.55
CA ASP A 43 -7.71 11.68 11.54
C ASP A 43 -8.98 11.01 10.97
N GLY A 44 -9.17 11.02 9.64
CA GLY A 44 -10.30 10.38 8.99
C GLY A 44 -10.37 8.88 9.34
N PRO A 45 -11.52 8.36 9.80
CA PRO A 45 -11.65 6.96 10.21
C PRO A 45 -11.46 5.94 9.07
N ASP A 46 -11.25 6.36 7.82
CA ASP A 46 -11.48 5.54 6.63
C ASP A 46 -10.26 4.98 5.87
N GLN A 47 -8.99 5.07 6.31
CA GLN A 47 -7.89 4.48 5.49
C GLN A 47 -6.75 3.74 6.19
N ILE A 48 -6.30 4.14 7.39
CA ILE A 48 -5.10 3.51 8.02
C ILE A 48 -5.48 2.36 8.96
N TRP A 49 -6.65 2.41 9.60
CA TRP A 49 -7.08 1.38 10.56
C TRP A 49 -7.20 -0.02 9.95
N PHE A 50 -7.48 -0.12 8.65
CA PHE A 50 -7.51 -1.42 7.94
C PHE A 50 -6.12 -2.03 7.74
N LEU A 51 -5.05 -1.25 7.82
CA LEU A 51 -3.66 -1.74 7.69
C LEU A 51 -3.13 -2.33 9.01
N VAL A 52 -3.62 -1.85 10.15
CA VAL A 52 -3.22 -2.33 11.48
C VAL A 52 -3.41 -3.84 11.66
N PRO A 53 -4.58 -4.46 11.38
CA PRO A 53 -4.74 -5.90 11.50
C PRO A 53 -3.84 -6.67 10.52
N LEU A 54 -3.53 -6.10 9.36
CA LEU A 54 -2.64 -6.72 8.37
C LEU A 54 -1.19 -6.75 8.87
N ILE A 55 -0.71 -5.66 9.47
CA ILE A 55 0.62 -5.58 10.09
C ILE A 55 0.72 -6.57 11.25
N ILE A 56 -0.32 -6.65 12.10
CA ILE A 56 -0.36 -7.61 13.21
C ILE A 56 -0.31 -9.05 12.69
N ALA A 57 -1.04 -9.35 11.62
CA ALA A 57 -1.04 -10.68 10.99
C ALA A 57 0.37 -11.05 10.48
N GLU A 58 1.07 -10.14 9.80
CA GLU A 58 2.45 -10.36 9.33
C GLU A 58 3.43 -10.59 10.49
N ILE A 59 3.37 -9.77 11.54
CA ILE A 59 4.21 -9.95 12.73
C ILE A 59 3.96 -11.31 13.38
N ALA A 60 2.69 -11.70 13.52
CA ALA A 60 2.32 -12.99 14.08
C ALA A 60 2.86 -14.17 13.26
N MET A 61 2.79 -14.09 11.92
CA MET A 61 3.34 -15.11 11.03
C MET A 61 4.86 -15.19 11.10
N GLY A 62 5.54 -14.04 11.09
CA GLY A 62 6.99 -13.96 11.26
C GLY A 62 7.44 -14.61 12.57
N TYR A 63 6.72 -14.34 13.67
CA TYR A 63 6.97 -14.99 14.96
C TYR A 63 6.82 -16.52 14.88
N GLN A 64 5.76 -17.04 14.24
CA GLN A 64 5.61 -18.49 14.06
C GLN A 64 6.76 -19.08 13.27
N MET A 65 7.18 -18.45 12.17
CA MET A 65 8.31 -18.94 11.37
C MET A 65 9.62 -19.01 12.18
N VAL A 66 9.94 -17.94 12.92
CA VAL A 66 11.14 -17.89 13.78
C VAL A 66 11.07 -18.95 14.87
N LYS A 67 9.91 -19.12 15.51
CA LYS A 67 9.68 -20.15 16.54
C LYS A 67 10.00 -21.57 16.06
N TRP A 68 9.76 -21.86 14.78
CA TRP A 68 9.99 -23.19 14.19
C TRP A 68 11.34 -23.33 13.48
N GLY A 69 12.28 -22.41 13.70
CA GLY A 69 13.67 -22.54 13.22
C GLY A 69 14.00 -21.70 11.98
N ALA A 70 13.15 -20.76 11.57
CA ALA A 70 13.55 -19.79 10.55
C ALA A 70 14.75 -18.97 11.04
N GLY A 71 15.80 -18.89 10.21
CA GLY A 71 17.05 -18.21 10.53
C GLY A 71 18.13 -19.11 11.17
N VAL A 72 17.82 -20.36 11.48
CA VAL A 72 18.80 -21.36 11.96
C VAL A 72 19.39 -22.12 10.78
N HIS A 73 20.64 -22.56 10.90
CA HIS A 73 21.27 -23.38 9.86
C HIS A 73 20.52 -24.71 9.68
N GLN A 74 20.31 -25.12 8.43
CA GLN A 74 19.46 -26.27 8.08
C GLN A 74 19.89 -27.58 8.75
N TRP A 75 21.18 -27.77 9.04
CA TRP A 75 21.69 -28.98 9.71
C TRP A 75 21.39 -29.05 11.21
N GLN A 76 20.91 -27.96 11.82
CA GLN A 76 20.56 -27.89 13.24
C GLN A 76 19.04 -28.04 13.47
N ILE A 77 18.24 -28.19 12.40
CA ILE A 77 16.78 -28.24 12.45
C ILE A 77 16.31 -29.68 12.37
N THR A 78 15.40 -30.08 13.27
CA THR A 78 14.76 -31.41 13.23
C THR A 78 13.72 -31.49 12.10
N LEU A 79 13.44 -32.67 11.56
CA LEU A 79 12.43 -32.85 10.50
C LEU A 79 11.03 -32.33 10.90
N GLY A 80 10.64 -32.50 12.17
CA GLY A 80 9.37 -31.97 12.68
C GLY A 80 9.33 -30.43 12.71
N GLN A 81 10.44 -29.79 13.07
CA GLN A 81 10.55 -28.33 12.99
C GLN A 81 10.51 -27.85 11.54
N LEU A 82 11.21 -28.54 10.64
CA LEU A 82 11.22 -28.23 9.21
C LEU A 82 9.80 -28.28 8.60
N PHE A 83 9.00 -29.30 8.89
CA PHE A 83 7.63 -29.40 8.36
C PHE A 83 6.73 -28.29 8.91
N ASN A 84 6.83 -27.95 10.19
CA ASN A 84 6.09 -26.82 10.76
C ASN A 84 6.54 -25.49 10.14
N GLN A 85 7.85 -25.30 9.96
CA GLN A 85 8.40 -24.11 9.31
C GLN A 85 7.90 -23.97 7.88
N LEU A 86 7.91 -25.05 7.09
CA LEU A 86 7.39 -25.06 5.71
C LEU A 86 5.88 -24.78 5.66
N TYR A 87 5.12 -25.29 6.62
CA TYR A 87 3.69 -25.01 6.75
C TYR A 87 3.44 -23.51 6.99
N TRP A 88 4.09 -22.93 8.00
CA TRP A 88 3.94 -21.51 8.32
C TRP A 88 4.49 -20.61 7.20
N ALA A 89 5.57 -21.01 6.54
CA ALA A 89 6.09 -20.31 5.37
C ALA A 89 5.08 -20.29 4.21
N ASN A 90 4.40 -21.41 3.94
CA ASN A 90 3.35 -21.43 2.91
C ASN A 90 2.16 -20.56 3.28
N VAL A 91 1.72 -20.57 4.54
CA VAL A 91 0.64 -19.70 5.03
C VAL A 91 1.03 -18.23 4.88
N ALA A 92 2.26 -17.86 5.25
CA ALA A 92 2.78 -16.50 5.08
C ALA A 92 2.78 -16.07 3.61
N GLN A 93 3.26 -16.93 2.70
CA GLN A 93 3.28 -16.63 1.26
C GLN A 93 1.87 -16.48 0.66
N ILE A 94 0.90 -17.27 1.13
CA ILE A 94 -0.51 -17.15 0.70
C ILE A 94 -1.09 -15.80 1.12
N ILE A 95 -0.78 -15.32 2.32
CA ILE A 95 -1.29 -14.05 2.86
C ILE A 95 -0.55 -12.84 2.27
N TYR A 96 0.75 -12.99 1.98
CA TYR A 96 1.59 -11.95 1.41
C TYR A 96 1.05 -11.35 0.10
N CYS A 97 0.53 -12.19 -0.81
CA CYS A 97 0.02 -11.72 -2.11
C CYS A 97 -1.20 -10.78 -1.97
N PRO A 98 -2.29 -11.16 -1.27
CA PRO A 98 -3.41 -10.26 -0.99
C PRO A 98 -2.99 -8.99 -0.24
N LEU A 99 -2.06 -9.09 0.70
CA LEU A 99 -1.56 -7.93 1.44
C LEU A 99 -0.83 -6.94 0.55
N SER A 100 0.05 -7.44 -0.31
CA SER A 100 0.78 -6.62 -1.29
C SER A 100 -0.18 -5.90 -2.23
N PHE A 101 -1.28 -6.55 -2.64
CA PHE A 101 -2.34 -5.90 -3.41
C PHE A 101 -3.02 -4.76 -2.63
N VAL A 102 -3.44 -5.00 -1.38
CA VAL A 102 -4.15 -3.99 -0.57
C VAL A 102 -3.29 -2.75 -0.35
N VAL A 103 -1.99 -2.93 -0.07
CA VAL A 103 -1.04 -1.81 0.08
C VAL A 103 -0.95 -0.99 -1.20
N LYS A 104 -0.74 -1.65 -2.35
CA LYS A 104 -0.65 -0.95 -3.65
C LYS A 104 -1.94 -0.27 -4.05
N MET A 105 -3.09 -0.89 -3.74
CA MET A 105 -4.40 -0.30 -3.95
C MET A 105 -4.57 0.97 -3.10
N ALA A 106 -4.19 0.94 -1.82
CA ALA A 106 -4.27 2.11 -0.94
C ALA A 106 -3.43 3.28 -1.48
N ILE A 107 -2.22 3.01 -1.96
CA ILE A 107 -1.34 4.02 -2.59
C ILE A 107 -1.99 4.61 -3.85
N LEU A 108 -2.50 3.77 -4.75
CA LEU A 108 -3.16 4.22 -5.98
C LEU A 108 -4.43 5.03 -5.71
N MET A 109 -5.20 4.65 -4.69
CA MET A 109 -6.37 5.42 -4.24
C MET A 109 -5.97 6.78 -3.67
N GLN A 110 -4.87 6.85 -2.91
CA GLN A 110 -4.32 8.12 -2.43
C GLN A 110 -3.86 9.01 -3.59
N TYR A 111 -3.25 8.43 -4.63
CA TYR A 111 -2.85 9.18 -5.82
C TYR A 111 -4.04 9.71 -6.61
N LEU A 112 -5.11 8.91 -6.75
CA LEU A 112 -6.36 9.36 -7.35
C LEU A 112 -6.94 10.55 -6.59
N ARG A 113 -7.01 10.46 -5.25
CA ARG A 113 -7.50 11.57 -4.40
C ARG A 113 -6.64 12.84 -4.56
N LEU A 114 -5.32 12.70 -4.63
CA LEU A 114 -4.39 13.84 -4.64
C LEU A 114 -4.25 14.52 -6.02
N PHE A 115 -4.16 13.73 -7.10
CA PHE A 115 -3.82 14.22 -8.45
C PHE A 115 -4.98 14.17 -9.44
N ALA A 116 -6.06 13.46 -9.13
CA ALA A 116 -7.23 13.33 -9.99
C ALA A 116 -8.56 13.33 -9.20
N PRO A 117 -8.85 14.40 -8.41
CA PRO A 117 -10.07 14.49 -7.60
C PRO A 117 -11.35 14.44 -8.45
N SER A 118 -11.25 14.75 -9.75
CA SER A 118 -12.31 14.54 -10.75
C SER A 118 -11.73 13.87 -11.99
N ARG A 119 -12.50 12.94 -12.58
CA ARG A 119 -12.16 12.22 -13.83
C ARG A 119 -11.78 13.17 -14.98
N SER A 120 -12.34 14.39 -15.00
CA SER A 120 -12.06 15.38 -16.04
C SER A 120 -10.71 16.07 -15.87
N GLY A 121 -10.22 16.21 -14.63
CA GLY A 121 -9.01 16.98 -14.32
C GLY A 121 -7.72 16.30 -14.76
N ASN A 122 -7.63 14.97 -14.65
CA ASN A 122 -6.48 14.21 -15.12
C ASN A 122 -6.90 12.79 -15.56
N LYS A 123 -7.26 12.66 -16.84
CA LYS A 123 -7.71 11.39 -17.44
C LYS A 123 -6.62 10.32 -17.41
N PHE A 124 -5.36 10.70 -17.63
CA PHE A 124 -4.22 9.77 -17.64
C PHE A 124 -4.07 9.09 -16.27
N MET A 125 -4.04 9.88 -15.20
CA MET A 125 -3.97 9.34 -13.83
C MET A 125 -5.19 8.48 -13.51
N TRP A 126 -6.39 8.94 -13.87
CA TRP A 126 -7.62 8.23 -13.55
C TRP A 126 -7.65 6.82 -14.16
N TYR A 127 -7.49 6.72 -15.48
CA TYR A 127 -7.50 5.42 -16.16
C TYR A 127 -6.25 4.59 -15.85
N GLY A 128 -5.09 5.23 -15.69
CA GLY A 128 -3.85 4.56 -15.34
C GLY A 128 -3.91 3.89 -13.95
N ALA A 129 -4.40 4.59 -12.94
CA ALA A 129 -4.54 4.04 -11.59
C ALA A 129 -5.57 2.91 -11.54
N TRP A 130 -6.78 3.09 -12.09
CA TRP A 130 -7.78 2.02 -12.13
C TRP A 130 -7.33 0.82 -12.96
N GLY A 131 -6.67 1.04 -14.10
CA GLY A 131 -6.08 -0.04 -14.90
C GLY A 131 -5.03 -0.81 -14.13
N THR A 132 -4.18 -0.11 -13.37
CA THR A 132 -3.15 -0.74 -12.52
C THR A 132 -3.78 -1.53 -11.36
N ILE A 133 -4.83 -1.02 -10.73
CA ILE A 133 -5.58 -1.74 -9.68
C ILE A 133 -6.15 -3.04 -10.24
N ILE A 134 -6.80 -3.01 -11.40
CA ILE A 134 -7.40 -4.21 -12.01
C ILE A 134 -6.31 -5.21 -12.41
N ALA A 135 -5.25 -4.75 -13.06
CA ALA A 135 -4.14 -5.61 -13.49
C ALA A 135 -3.47 -6.30 -12.29
N THR A 136 -3.17 -5.53 -11.24
CA THR A 136 -2.58 -6.08 -10.00
C THR A 136 -3.52 -7.05 -9.31
N PHE A 137 -4.81 -6.75 -9.21
CA PHE A 137 -5.81 -7.65 -8.62
C PHE A 137 -5.81 -9.02 -9.30
N ILE A 138 -5.83 -9.06 -10.64
CA ILE A 138 -5.83 -10.31 -11.41
C ILE A 138 -4.55 -11.11 -11.14
N VAL A 139 -3.39 -10.46 -11.22
CA VAL A 139 -2.10 -11.15 -11.07
C VAL A 139 -1.86 -11.63 -9.63
N TYR A 140 -2.16 -10.83 -8.62
CA TYR A 140 -2.04 -11.26 -7.21
C TYR A 140 -3.02 -12.39 -6.87
N THR A 141 -4.23 -12.37 -7.42
CA THR A 141 -5.19 -13.47 -7.26
C THR A 141 -4.63 -14.75 -7.87
N PHE A 142 -4.07 -14.67 -9.09
CA PHE A 142 -3.42 -15.81 -9.73
C PHE A 142 -2.25 -16.36 -8.91
N PHE A 143 -1.34 -15.51 -8.43
CA PHE A 143 -0.22 -15.94 -7.58
C PHE A 143 -0.68 -16.57 -6.26
N THR A 144 -1.76 -16.07 -5.68
CA THR A 144 -2.36 -16.64 -4.47
C THR A 144 -2.79 -18.08 -4.72
N PHE A 145 -3.54 -18.34 -5.80
CA PHE A 145 -3.97 -19.69 -6.16
C PHE A 145 -2.81 -20.60 -6.56
N TRP A 146 -1.81 -20.09 -7.30
CA TRP A 146 -0.61 -20.86 -7.60
C TRP A 146 0.07 -21.30 -6.31
N THR A 147 0.29 -20.38 -5.36
CA THR A 147 0.95 -20.66 -4.07
C THR A 147 0.14 -21.63 -3.19
N MET A 148 -1.19 -21.63 -3.30
CA MET A 148 -2.04 -22.58 -2.60
C MET A 148 -1.95 -24.01 -3.16
N PHE A 149 -1.76 -24.14 -4.48
CA PHE A 149 -1.95 -25.40 -5.22
C PHE A 149 -0.74 -25.85 -6.07
N TYR A 150 0.47 -25.35 -5.76
CA TYR A 150 1.67 -25.72 -6.51
C TYR A 150 2.13 -27.18 -6.31
N CYS A 151 1.57 -27.89 -5.32
CA CYS A 151 1.77 -29.34 -5.15
C CYS A 151 0.45 -30.10 -5.20
N ARG A 152 0.52 -31.34 -5.70
CA ARG A 152 -0.55 -32.34 -5.60
C ARG A 152 0.02 -33.65 -5.02
N PRO A 153 -0.45 -34.12 -3.85
CA PRO A 153 -1.43 -33.49 -2.96
C PRO A 153 -0.86 -32.24 -2.24
N ARG A 154 -1.73 -31.30 -1.84
CA ARG A 154 -1.34 -30.03 -1.18
C ARG A 154 -0.46 -30.26 0.05
N ARG A 155 -0.67 -31.35 0.78
CA ARG A 155 0.09 -31.71 1.99
C ARG A 155 1.61 -31.82 1.75
N MET A 156 2.02 -32.16 0.53
CA MET A 156 3.44 -32.27 0.15
C MET A 156 4.21 -30.93 0.18
N ILE A 157 3.49 -29.81 0.26
CA ILE A 157 4.11 -28.49 0.45
C ILE A 157 4.95 -28.46 1.72
N TRP A 158 4.41 -28.99 2.83
CA TRP A 158 5.08 -28.99 4.13
C TRP A 158 5.53 -30.38 4.57
N ASP A 159 4.80 -31.44 4.21
CA ASP A 159 5.11 -32.82 4.58
C ASP A 159 5.83 -33.52 3.43
N LYS A 160 7.17 -33.41 3.41
CA LYS A 160 8.02 -33.93 2.31
C LYS A 160 8.12 -35.45 2.26
N LEU A 161 7.57 -36.16 3.26
CA LEU A 161 7.53 -37.63 3.28
C LEU A 161 6.26 -38.20 2.63
N THR A 162 5.37 -37.34 2.13
CA THR A 162 4.15 -37.78 1.44
C THR A 162 4.52 -38.52 0.15
N PRO A 163 4.14 -39.80 -0.01
CA PRO A 163 4.45 -40.58 -1.21
C PRO A 163 3.69 -40.07 -2.45
N ASP A 164 4.28 -40.29 -3.63
CA ASP A 164 3.68 -40.08 -4.95
C ASP A 164 3.20 -38.65 -5.29
N GLY A 165 3.68 -37.64 -4.55
CA GLY A 165 3.34 -36.25 -4.83
C GLY A 165 4.21 -35.61 -5.92
N LYS A 166 3.64 -34.65 -6.64
CA LYS A 166 4.36 -33.78 -7.59
C LYS A 166 4.16 -32.32 -7.20
N CYS A 167 5.25 -31.57 -7.21
CA CYS A 167 5.27 -30.13 -6.95
C CYS A 167 5.92 -29.39 -8.12
N TYR A 168 5.42 -28.20 -8.41
CA TYR A 168 6.15 -27.21 -9.19
C TYR A 168 7.28 -26.60 -8.35
N ASP A 169 8.30 -26.05 -9.00
CA ASP A 169 9.39 -25.38 -8.31
C ASP A 169 8.87 -24.14 -7.58
N VAL A 170 9.18 -24.04 -6.30
CA VAL A 170 8.81 -22.90 -5.46
C VAL A 170 9.62 -21.65 -5.83
N ASN A 171 10.84 -21.82 -6.35
CA ASN A 171 11.69 -20.71 -6.75
C ASN A 171 11.09 -19.95 -7.93
N ASP A 172 10.47 -20.65 -8.88
CA ASP A 172 9.79 -20.01 -10.02
C ASP A 172 8.67 -19.09 -9.54
N ILE A 173 7.93 -19.52 -8.51
CA ILE A 173 6.87 -18.72 -7.89
C ILE A 173 7.46 -17.48 -7.21
N ILE A 174 8.48 -17.67 -6.36
CA ILE A 174 9.11 -16.60 -5.58
C ILE A 174 9.75 -15.55 -6.51
N LEU A 175 10.50 -15.99 -7.52
CA LEU A 175 11.16 -15.10 -8.47
C LEU A 175 10.14 -14.32 -9.31
N SER A 176 9.08 -14.99 -9.78
CA SER A 176 8.02 -14.35 -10.56
C SER A 176 7.26 -13.31 -9.74
N GLN A 177 6.94 -13.64 -8.47
CA GLN A 177 6.30 -12.71 -7.55
C GLN A 177 7.20 -11.51 -7.26
N GLY A 178 8.49 -11.73 -6.98
CA GLY A 178 9.46 -10.67 -6.71
C GLY A 178 9.62 -9.72 -7.91
N ALA A 179 9.78 -10.27 -9.11
CA ALA A 179 9.88 -9.48 -10.34
C ALA A 179 8.61 -8.66 -10.61
N PHE A 180 7.43 -9.27 -10.43
CA PHE A 180 6.15 -8.57 -10.59
C PHE A 180 5.98 -7.46 -9.55
N ASN A 181 6.31 -7.73 -8.28
CA ASN A 181 6.18 -6.76 -7.21
C ASN A 181 7.03 -5.51 -7.48
N MET A 182 8.30 -5.71 -7.87
CA MET A 182 9.21 -4.65 -8.27
C MET A 182 8.69 -3.87 -9.48
N ALA A 183 8.21 -4.56 -10.52
CA ALA A 183 7.64 -3.90 -11.69
C ALA A 183 6.42 -3.04 -11.33
N CYS A 184 5.54 -3.52 -10.44
CA CYS A 184 4.40 -2.76 -9.95
C CYS A 184 4.83 -1.49 -9.19
N ASP A 185 5.85 -1.59 -8.34
CA ASP A 185 6.34 -0.42 -7.59
C ASP A 185 6.86 0.66 -8.55
N VAL A 186 7.61 0.26 -9.57
CA VAL A 186 8.07 1.18 -10.63
C VAL A 186 6.89 1.85 -11.34
N VAL A 187 5.88 1.10 -11.77
CA VAL A 187 4.69 1.65 -12.44
C VAL A 187 3.94 2.63 -11.54
N ILE A 188 3.73 2.26 -10.27
CA ILE A 188 3.04 3.11 -9.29
C ILE A 188 3.82 4.41 -9.10
N LEU A 189 5.15 4.38 -8.95
CA LEU A 189 5.97 5.58 -8.78
C LEU A 189 5.96 6.51 -10.01
N PHE A 190 5.85 5.96 -11.22
CA PHE A 190 5.85 6.78 -12.44
C PHE A 190 4.50 7.44 -12.72
N LEU A 191 3.37 6.82 -12.34
CA LEU A 191 2.02 7.37 -12.53
C LEU A 191 1.84 8.83 -12.04
N PRO A 192 2.17 9.18 -10.77
CA PRO A 192 2.06 10.54 -10.27
C PRO A 192 3.11 11.47 -10.88
N THR A 193 4.33 10.98 -11.11
CA THR A 193 5.40 11.77 -11.73
C THR A 193 4.96 12.28 -13.09
N LEU A 194 4.51 11.40 -14.00
CA LEU A 194 4.04 11.80 -15.33
C LEU A 194 2.84 12.75 -15.26
N SER A 195 1.92 12.52 -14.33
CA SER A 195 0.77 13.40 -14.09
C SER A 195 1.16 14.78 -13.59
N LEU A 196 2.17 14.88 -12.71
CA LEU A 196 2.69 16.13 -12.19
C LEU A 196 3.33 16.98 -13.27
N TRP A 197 4.00 16.37 -14.26
CA TRP A 197 4.58 17.11 -15.39
C TRP A 197 3.51 17.78 -16.26
N GLN A 198 2.34 17.16 -16.39
CA GLN A 198 1.21 17.70 -17.16
C GLN A 198 0.42 18.79 -16.41
N LEU A 199 0.48 18.81 -15.08
CA LEU A 199 -0.25 19.77 -14.26
C LEU A 199 0.60 21.02 -13.95
N ASN A 200 0.01 22.22 -14.04
CA ASN A 200 0.64 23.52 -13.75
C ASN A 200 0.90 23.74 -12.24
N VAL A 201 1.54 22.78 -11.60
CA VAL A 201 1.92 22.86 -10.18
C VAL A 201 3.26 23.63 -10.06
N PRO A 202 3.41 24.55 -9.10
CA PRO A 202 4.68 25.25 -8.87
C PRO A 202 5.83 24.27 -8.56
N LEU A 203 7.02 24.55 -9.12
CA LEU A 203 8.18 23.66 -9.13
C LEU A 203 8.60 23.17 -7.74
N ALA A 204 8.51 24.04 -6.72
CA ALA A 204 8.83 23.68 -5.33
C ALA A 204 7.97 22.51 -4.80
N ARG A 205 6.68 22.48 -5.16
CA ARG A 205 5.77 21.39 -4.76
C ARG A 205 6.00 20.13 -5.58
N LYS A 206 6.36 20.26 -6.87
CA LYS A 206 6.80 19.13 -7.71
C LYS A 206 8.05 18.45 -7.14
N MET A 207 9.03 19.24 -6.72
CA MET A 207 10.27 18.75 -6.10
C MET A 207 9.99 18.02 -4.79
N PHE A 208 9.20 18.61 -3.88
CA PHE A 208 8.85 17.97 -2.60
C PHE A 208 8.15 16.62 -2.79
N ILE A 209 7.18 16.55 -3.71
CA ILE A 209 6.45 15.31 -3.99
C ILE A 209 7.37 14.25 -4.63
N THR A 210 8.22 14.65 -5.57
CA THR A 210 9.20 13.74 -6.19
C THR A 210 10.18 13.20 -5.15
N LEU A 211 10.61 14.04 -4.20
CA LEU A 211 11.50 13.64 -3.12
C LEU A 211 10.84 12.65 -2.15
N LEU A 212 9.56 12.87 -1.82
CA LEU A 212 8.75 11.93 -1.02
C LEU A 212 8.62 10.55 -1.70
N PHE A 213 8.43 10.53 -3.02
CA PHE A 213 8.41 9.27 -3.75
C PHE A 213 9.79 8.61 -3.84
N ALA A 214 10.87 9.40 -3.94
CA ALA A 214 12.23 8.89 -3.90
C ALA A 214 12.60 8.28 -2.54
N THR A 215 12.10 8.83 -1.42
CA THR A 215 12.33 8.26 -0.08
C THR A 215 11.65 6.89 0.12
N GLY A 216 10.59 6.58 -0.64
CA GLY A 216 9.98 5.25 -0.62
C GLY A 216 10.75 4.19 -1.43
N LEU A 217 11.79 4.59 -2.18
CA LEU A 217 12.64 3.69 -2.96
C LEU A 217 13.93 3.28 -2.22
N MET A 218 14.23 3.90 -1.07
CA MET A 218 15.36 3.57 -0.19
C MET A 218 14.94 2.61 0.92
#